data_AF-A0A450SBG9-F1
#
_entry.id   AF-A0A450SBG9-F1
#
_cell.length_a   1.000
_cell.length_b   1.000
_cell.length_c   1.000
_cell.angle_alpha   90.00
_cell.angle_beta   90.00
_cell.angle_gamma   90.00
#
_symmetry.space_group_name_H-M   'P 1'
#
loop_
_entity.id
_entity.type
_entity.pdbx_description
1 polymer ?
#
loop_
_entity_poly.entity_id
_entity_poly.type
_entity_poly.pdbx_seq_one_letter_code
_entity_poly.pdbx_strand_id
1 'polypeptide(L)'
;MPFLVNLTAKERRTILKTGPDSVSFVQNALSAAQDYPDILPATFKTPEFKNDVDLFAELTDINTMAASVASQIDDTRLAVGGQIMQEATQVYNYVKTATKTAPGLKPIADQLGER
;
A
#
# COMPACT_ATOMS: atom_id res chain seq x y z
N MET A 1 -13.35 -8.24 -1.00
CA MET A 1 -13.92 -7.62 -2.22
C MET A 1 -13.68 -8.55 -3.40
N PRO A 2 -14.71 -9.20 -3.96
CA PRO A 2 -14.54 -10.26 -4.97
C PRO A 2 -14.16 -9.75 -6.37
N PHE A 3 -14.23 -8.44 -6.63
CA PHE A 3 -13.90 -7.84 -7.92
C PHE A 3 -12.44 -7.36 -8.04
N LEU A 4 -11.69 -7.33 -6.93
CA LEU A 4 -10.26 -7.02 -6.96
C LEU A 4 -9.49 -8.24 -7.48
N VAL A 5 -8.60 -8.00 -8.43
CA VAL A 5 -7.83 -9.06 -9.10
C VAL A 5 -6.35 -9.01 -8.72
N ASN A 6 -5.74 -10.19 -8.63
CA ASN A 6 -4.30 -10.33 -8.41
C ASN A 6 -3.60 -10.64 -9.72
N LEU A 7 -2.97 -9.62 -10.31
CA LEU A 7 -2.16 -9.81 -11.51
C LEU A 7 -0.76 -10.32 -11.14
N THR A 8 -0.32 -11.36 -11.85
CA THR A 8 1.06 -11.83 -11.86
C THR A 8 2.00 -10.77 -12.46
N ALA A 9 3.30 -10.89 -12.17
CA ALA A 9 4.30 -10.02 -12.77
C ALA A 9 4.31 -10.09 -14.32
N LYS A 10 3.97 -11.25 -14.90
CA LYS A 10 3.87 -11.44 -16.35
C LYS A 10 2.70 -10.66 -16.92
N GLU A 11 1.51 -10.78 -16.33
CA GLU A 11 0.31 -10.06 -16.80
C GLU A 11 0.48 -8.55 -16.70
N ARG A 12 1.07 -8.04 -15.62
CA ARG A 12 1.36 -6.61 -15.46
C ARG A 12 2.29 -6.06 -16.54
N ARG A 13 3.18 -6.89 -17.10
CA ARG A 13 4.10 -6.47 -18.17
C ARG A 13 3.42 -6.42 -19.54
N THR A 14 2.40 -7.23 -19.77
CA THR A 14 1.72 -7.35 -21.06
C THR A 14 0.52 -6.40 -21.22
N ILE A 15 -0.01 -5.88 -20.12
CA ILE A 15 -1.14 -4.93 -20.15
C ILE A 15 -0.68 -3.58 -20.73
N LEU A 16 -1.49 -3.03 -21.65
CA LEU A 16 -1.38 -1.65 -22.08
C LEU A 16 -1.74 -0.75 -20.89
N LYS A 17 -0.77 0.02 -20.41
CA LYS A 17 -0.90 0.76 -19.15
C LYS A 17 -1.52 2.13 -19.39
N THR A 18 -2.42 2.52 -18.49
CA THR A 18 -2.81 3.92 -18.30
C THR A 18 -1.68 4.64 -17.55
N GLY A 19 -0.85 5.39 -18.29
CA GLY A 19 0.11 6.32 -17.72
C GLY A 19 -0.54 7.68 -17.38
N PRO A 20 0.25 8.66 -16.90
CA PRO A 20 -0.23 10.00 -16.57
C PRO A 20 -1.00 10.66 -17.73
N ASP A 21 -0.51 10.52 -18.96
CA ASP A 21 -1.14 11.08 -20.17
C ASP A 21 -2.35 10.26 -20.66
N SER A 22 -2.54 9.06 -20.11
CA SER A 22 -3.60 8.17 -20.57
C SER A 22 -4.95 8.47 -19.93
N VAL A 23 -4.99 9.15 -18.78
CA VAL A 23 -6.26 9.51 -18.12
C VAL A 23 -7.04 10.52 -18.93
N SER A 24 -6.37 11.58 -19.39
CA SER A 24 -6.99 12.59 -20.27
C SER A 24 -7.42 11.98 -21.62
N PHE A 25 -6.60 11.08 -22.18
CA PHE A 25 -6.98 10.35 -23.38
C PHE A 25 -8.26 9.52 -23.18
N VAL A 26 -8.35 8.75 -22.11
CA VAL A 26 -9.51 7.90 -21.81
C VAL A 26 -10.78 8.74 -21.60
N GLN A 27 -10.66 9.85 -20.86
CA GLN A 27 -11.78 10.79 -20.66
C GLN A 27 -12.24 11.42 -21.98
N ASN A 28 -11.31 11.90 -22.80
CA ASN A 28 -11.63 12.47 -24.11
C ASN A 28 -12.26 11.44 -25.05
N ALA A 29 -11.78 10.20 -25.02
CA ALA A 29 -12.34 9.10 -25.79
C ALA A 29 -13.78 8.77 -25.34
N LEU A 30 -14.05 8.77 -24.04
CA LEU A 30 -15.40 8.59 -23.51
C LEU A 30 -16.33 9.73 -23.94
N SER A 31 -15.89 10.99 -23.84
CA SER A 31 -16.67 12.15 -24.31
C SER A 31 -16.98 12.02 -25.80
N ALA A 32 -15.99 11.71 -26.64
CA ALA A 32 -16.20 11.51 -28.07
C ALA A 32 -17.19 10.36 -28.36
N ALA A 33 -17.12 9.27 -27.60
CA ALA A 33 -18.02 8.13 -27.73
C ALA A 33 -19.47 8.45 -27.31
N GLN A 34 -19.67 9.43 -26.42
CA GLN A 34 -20.98 9.89 -25.97
C GLN A 34 -21.56 10.97 -26.89
N ASP A 35 -20.72 11.90 -27.36
CA ASP A 35 -21.12 13.01 -28.22
C ASP A 35 -21.41 12.56 -29.65
N TYR A 36 -20.71 11.52 -30.13
CA TYR A 36 -20.82 11.00 -31.49
C TYR A 36 -21.08 9.49 -31.49
N PRO A 37 -22.24 9.00 -30.99
CA PRO A 37 -22.48 7.56 -30.88
C PRO A 37 -22.50 6.85 -32.25
N ASP A 38 -22.88 7.57 -33.31
CA ASP A 38 -23.00 7.01 -34.67
C ASP A 38 -21.65 6.66 -35.33
N ILE A 39 -20.52 7.16 -34.81
CA ILE A 39 -19.19 6.77 -35.33
C ILE A 39 -18.75 5.40 -34.81
N LEU A 40 -19.45 4.86 -33.80
CA LEU A 40 -19.12 3.59 -33.15
C LEU A 40 -19.88 2.44 -33.81
N PRO A 41 -19.28 1.24 -33.92
CA PRO A 41 -20.01 0.05 -34.32
C PRO A 41 -21.16 -0.25 -33.34
N ALA A 42 -22.28 -0.79 -33.84
CA ALA A 42 -23.44 -1.16 -33.01
C ALA A 42 -23.13 -2.19 -31.89
N THR A 43 -22.01 -2.91 -32.03
CA THR A 43 -21.49 -3.85 -31.04
C THR A 43 -20.81 -3.16 -29.86
N PHE A 44 -20.32 -1.93 -30.03
CA PHE A 44 -19.67 -1.17 -28.97
C PHE A 44 -20.71 -0.69 -27.95
N LYS A 45 -20.39 -0.87 -26.66
CA LYS A 45 -21.28 -0.51 -25.55
C LYS A 45 -20.71 0.67 -24.78
N THR A 46 -21.04 1.89 -25.22
CA THR A 46 -20.65 3.13 -24.52
C THR A 46 -21.00 3.13 -23.03
N PRO A 47 -22.14 2.58 -22.58
CA PRO A 47 -22.42 2.47 -21.14
C PRO A 47 -21.44 1.57 -20.38
N GLU A 48 -21.00 0.45 -20.97
CA GLU A 48 -20.01 -0.44 -20.34
C GLU A 48 -18.64 0.24 -20.28
N PHE A 49 -18.22 0.89 -21.38
CA PHE A 49 -17.00 1.68 -21.38
C PHE A 49 -17.02 2.79 -20.33
N LYS A 50 -18.15 3.49 -20.16
CA LYS A 50 -18.32 4.48 -19.09
C LYS A 50 -18.09 3.86 -17.71
N ASN A 51 -18.72 2.71 -17.43
CA ASN A 51 -18.58 2.04 -16.15
C ASN A 51 -17.11 1.67 -15.86
N ASP A 52 -16.37 1.23 -16.87
CA ASP A 52 -14.95 0.92 -16.72
C ASP A 52 -14.10 2.18 -16.43
N VAL A 53 -14.40 3.30 -17.10
CA VAL A 53 -13.73 4.59 -16.85
C VAL A 53 -14.01 5.09 -15.44
N ASP A 54 -15.27 5.04 -15.00
CA ASP A 54 -15.67 5.44 -13.65
C ASP A 54 -14.99 4.56 -12.59
N LEU A 55 -15.02 3.24 -12.76
CA LEU A 55 -14.38 2.28 -11.87
C LEU A 55 -12.86 2.53 -11.78
N PHE A 56 -12.21 2.81 -12.91
CA PHE A 56 -10.78 3.13 -12.93
C PHE A 56 -10.47 4.40 -12.11
N ALA A 57 -11.30 5.44 -12.24
CA ALA A 57 -11.14 6.67 -11.46
C ALA A 57 -11.32 6.41 -9.95
N GLU A 58 -12.38 5.71 -9.55
CA GLU A 58 -12.64 5.37 -8.15
C GLU A 58 -11.49 4.53 -7.54
N LEU A 59 -11.01 3.52 -8.28
CA LEU A 59 -9.89 2.70 -7.83
C LEU A 59 -8.58 3.49 -7.73
N THR A 60 -8.38 4.50 -8.57
CA THR A 60 -7.22 5.39 -8.51
C THR A 60 -7.24 6.24 -7.23
N ASP A 61 -8.39 6.79 -6.88
CA ASP A 61 -8.58 7.56 -5.65
C ASP A 61 -8.40 6.68 -4.40
N ILE A 62 -9.02 5.49 -4.40
CA ILE A 62 -8.86 4.51 -3.32
C ILE A 62 -7.40 4.11 -3.15
N ASN A 63 -6.69 3.83 -4.25
CA ASN A 63 -5.27 3.47 -4.20
C ASN A 63 -4.41 4.60 -3.63
N THR A 64 -4.72 5.86 -3.97
CA THR A 64 -4.03 7.03 -3.43
C THR A 64 -4.23 7.15 -1.91
N MET A 65 -5.47 6.98 -1.44
CA MET A 65 -5.78 6.96 -0.01
C MET A 65 -5.09 5.80 0.71
N ALA A 66 -5.11 4.60 0.12
CA ALA A 66 -4.47 3.42 0.67
C ALA A 66 -2.94 3.60 0.80
N ALA A 67 -2.29 4.20 -0.20
CA ALA A 67 -0.87 4.51 -0.15
C ALA A 67 -0.52 5.49 0.98
N SER A 68 -1.35 6.52 1.18
CA SER A 68 -1.19 7.47 2.30
C SER A 68 -1.29 6.77 3.66
N VAL A 69 -2.34 5.96 3.85
CA VAL A 69 -2.53 5.18 5.09
C VAL A 69 -1.38 4.20 5.32
N ALA A 70 -0.91 3.51 4.27
CA ALA A 70 0.23 2.61 4.37
C ALA A 70 1.50 3.34 4.83
N SER A 71 1.78 4.52 4.27
CA SER A 71 2.90 5.35 4.69
C SER A 71 2.77 5.76 6.17
N GLN A 72 1.59 6.19 6.60
CA GLN A 72 1.35 6.55 8.01
C GLN A 72 1.53 5.37 8.97
N ILE A 73 1.12 4.17 8.56
CA ILE A 73 1.31 2.94 9.33
C ILE A 73 2.81 2.65 9.46
N ASP A 74 3.57 2.75 8.36
CA ASP A 74 5.02 2.51 8.37
C ASP A 74 5.76 3.53 9.25
N ASP A 75 5.42 4.81 9.16
CA ASP A 75 5.99 5.87 10.01
C ASP A 75 5.67 5.64 11.49
N THR A 76 4.43 5.27 11.80
CA THR A 76 4.01 4.98 13.18
C THR A 76 4.74 3.76 13.73
N ARG A 77 4.88 2.70 12.93
CA ARG A 77 5.62 1.50 13.30
C ARG A 77 7.09 1.83 13.56
N LEU A 78 7.71 2.68 12.76
CA LEU A 78 9.08 3.14 12.97
C LEU A 78 9.21 3.96 14.27
N ALA A 79 8.31 4.92 14.49
CA ALA A 79 8.31 5.77 15.67
C ALA A 79 8.17 4.97 16.97
N VAL A 80 7.14 4.10 17.03
CA VAL A 80 6.90 3.22 18.18
C VAL A 80 8.03 2.21 18.35
N GLY A 81 8.55 1.65 17.25
CA GLY A 81 9.70 0.73 17.28
C GLY A 81 10.94 1.37 17.91
N GLY A 82 11.22 2.63 17.59
CA GLY A 82 12.30 3.39 18.22
C GLY A 82 12.13 3.54 19.74
N GLN A 83 10.92 3.89 20.19
CA GLN A 83 10.60 4.00 21.61
C GLN A 83 10.76 2.65 22.34
N ILE A 84 10.19 1.58 21.79
CA ILE A 84 10.31 0.22 22.35
C ILE A 84 11.78 -0.20 22.46
N MET A 85 12.62 0.14 21.47
CA MET A 85 14.05 -0.19 21.53
C MET A 85 14.79 0.58 22.62
N GLN A 86 14.46 1.85 22.83
CA GLN A 86 15.01 2.64 23.94
C GLN A 86 14.63 2.03 25.29
N GLU A 87 13.34 1.72 25.49
CA GLU A 87 12.84 1.09 26.72
C GLU A 87 13.46 -0.29 26.96
N ALA A 88 13.52 -1.14 25.93
CA ALA A 88 14.15 -2.45 26.01
C ALA A 88 15.64 -2.34 26.40
N THR A 89 16.34 -1.32 25.90
CA THR A 89 17.74 -1.06 26.27
C THR A 89 17.86 -0.62 27.74
N GLN A 90 16.93 0.20 28.23
CA GLN A 90 16.88 0.57 29.64
C GLN A 90 16.63 -0.64 30.54
N VAL A 91 15.68 -1.51 30.18
CA VAL A 91 15.41 -2.77 30.89
C VAL A 91 16.66 -3.64 30.94
N TYR A 92 17.36 -3.83 29.82
CA TYR A 92 18.63 -4.56 29.80
C TYR A 92 19.66 -3.95 30.77
N ASN A 93 19.82 -2.63 30.77
CA ASN A 93 20.75 -1.96 31.68
C ASN A 93 20.38 -2.15 33.16
N TYR A 94 19.08 -2.15 33.50
CA TYR A 94 18.61 -2.44 34.85
C TYR A 94 18.90 -3.89 35.25
N VAL A 95 18.56 -4.86 34.38
CA VAL A 95 18.84 -6.29 34.61
C VAL A 95 20.32 -6.52 34.81
N LYS A 96 21.16 -5.94 33.94
CA LYS A 96 22.62 -6.01 34.04
C LYS A 96 23.14 -5.44 35.36
N THR A 97 22.62 -4.30 35.80
CA THR A 97 23.01 -3.68 37.07
C THR A 97 22.60 -4.55 38.26
N ALA A 98 21.39 -5.10 38.22
CA ALA A 98 20.84 -5.95 39.27
C ALA A 98 21.61 -7.27 39.45
N THR A 99 22.35 -7.76 38.43
CA THR A 99 23.22 -8.94 38.60
C THR A 99 24.25 -8.81 39.73
N LYS A 100 24.62 -7.57 40.11
CA LYS A 100 25.55 -7.28 41.21
C LYS A 100 24.99 -7.67 42.58
N THR A 101 23.67 -7.57 42.76
CA THR A 101 22.98 -7.86 44.02
C THR A 101 22.13 -9.13 43.94
N ALA A 102 21.77 -9.56 42.73
CA ALA A 102 21.00 -10.77 42.44
C ALA A 102 21.68 -11.59 41.32
N PRO A 103 22.68 -12.44 41.65
CA PRO A 103 23.45 -13.22 40.67
C PRO A 103 22.60 -14.13 39.75
N GLY A 104 21.41 -14.55 40.21
CA GLY A 104 20.47 -15.36 39.43
C GLY A 104 19.92 -14.68 38.16
N LEU A 105 20.08 -13.36 38.02
CA LEU A 105 19.68 -12.61 36.82
C LEU A 105 20.73 -12.66 35.70
N LYS A 106 21.93 -13.20 35.96
CA LYS A 106 23.03 -13.22 34.99
C LYS A 106 22.68 -13.91 33.66
N PRO A 107 22.01 -15.09 33.63
CA PRO A 107 21.59 -15.71 32.38
C PRO A 107 20.63 -14.84 31.55
N ILE A 108 19.76 -14.07 32.22
CA ILE A 108 18.81 -13.17 31.56
C ILE A 108 19.53 -11.94 30.99
N ALA A 109 20.50 -11.39 31.73
CA ALA A 109 21.34 -10.30 31.24
C ALA A 109 22.13 -10.71 29.99
N ASP A 110 22.74 -11.91 30.02
CA ASP A 110 23.52 -12.44 28.90
C ASP A 110 22.61 -12.66 27.67
N GLN A 111 21.44 -13.28 27.84
CA GLN A 111 20.45 -13.46 26.76
C GLN A 111 19.99 -12.13 26.14
N LEU A 112 19.71 -11.11 26.95
CA LEU A 112 19.33 -9.78 26.44
C LEU A 112 20.49 -9.07 25.73
N GLY A 113 21.74 -9.39 26.08
CA GLY A 113 22.97 -8.86 25.49
C GLY A 113 23.42 -9.56 24.21
N GLU A 114 22.82 -10.69 23.84
CA GLU A 114 23.03 -11.38 22.55
C GLU A 114 22.37 -10.66 21.36
N ARG A 115 21.72 -9.52 21.61
CA ARG A 115 21.19 -8.62 20.58
C ARG A 115 22.28 -8.01 19.70
#